data_AF-A0A679IK34-F1
#
_entry.id   AF-A0A679IK34-F1
#
_cell.length_a   1.000
_cell.length_b   1.000
_cell.length_c   1.000
_cell.angle_alpha   90.00
_cell.angle_beta   90.00
_cell.angle_gamma   90.00
#
_symmetry.space_group_name_H-M   'P 1'
#
loop_
_entity.id
_entity.type
_entity.pdbx_description
1 polymer ?
#
loop_
_entity_poly.entity_id
_entity_poly.type
_entity_poly.pdbx_seq_one_letter_code
_entity_poly.pdbx_strand_id
1 'polypeptide(L)'
;MNYFVLALYSILSGVGRYIEITPDDVTVIKEWNTITIIFILLNALIWLANFTVRARRLHDRNHSNWWILFYLIPVVGTIIIFITLILPSKQNTRWPVNQADI
;
A
#
# COMPACT_ATOMS: atom_id res chain seq x y z
N MET A 1 0.53 2.03 -4.32
CA MET A 1 -0.86 2.22 -3.87
C MET A 1 -1.50 3.27 -4.77
N ASN A 2 -2.50 2.91 -5.55
CA ASN A 2 -3.16 3.87 -6.44
C ASN A 2 -4.33 4.52 -5.69
N TYR A 3 -4.01 5.56 -4.90
CA TYR A 3 -5.00 6.29 -4.09
C TYR A 3 -6.12 6.90 -4.95
N PHE A 4 -5.84 7.20 -6.22
CA PHE A 4 -6.83 7.66 -7.18
C PHE A 4 -7.87 6.57 -7.51
N VAL A 5 -7.44 5.34 -7.76
CA VAL A 5 -8.35 4.21 -8.01
C VAL A 5 -9.18 3.88 -6.77
N LEU A 6 -8.59 3.96 -5.57
CA LEU A 6 -9.34 3.80 -4.31
C LEU A 6 -10.39 4.90 -4.13
N ALA A 7 -10.01 6.16 -4.32
CA ALA A 7 -10.93 7.29 -4.20
C ALA A 7 -12.08 7.19 -5.23
N LEU A 8 -11.76 6.87 -6.49
CA LEU A 8 -12.74 6.66 -7.55
C LEU A 8 -13.69 5.52 -7.20
N TYR A 9 -13.17 4.38 -6.73
CA TYR A 9 -13.96 3.25 -6.30
C TYR A 9 -14.92 3.62 -5.15
N SER A 10 -14.43 4.32 -4.12
CA SER A 10 -15.24 4.76 -2.98
C SER A 10 -16.37 5.72 -3.37
N ILE A 11 -16.11 6.62 -4.34
CA ILE A 11 -17.11 7.54 -4.89
C ILE A 11 -18.16 6.79 -5.70
N LEU A 12 -17.74 5.91 -6.60
CA LEU A 12 -18.64 5.16 -7.49
C LEU A 12 -19.53 4.16 -6.74
N SER A 13 -18.98 3.47 -5.75
CA SER A 13 -19.73 2.46 -4.97
C SER A 13 -20.53 3.05 -3.81
N GLY A 14 -20.40 4.37 -3.55
CA GLY A 14 -21.18 5.05 -2.52
C GLY A 14 -20.90 4.52 -1.12
N VAL A 15 -19.63 4.20 -0.82
CA VAL A 15 -19.23 3.57 0.46
C VAL A 15 -19.55 4.46 1.67
N GLY A 16 -19.79 5.77 1.49
CA GLY A 16 -20.22 6.66 2.57
C GLY A 16 -21.72 6.62 2.90
N ARG A 17 -22.55 5.94 2.09
CA ARG A 17 -24.02 5.96 2.19
C ARG A 17 -24.57 4.66 2.80
N TYR A 18 -24.03 4.22 3.94
CA TYR A 18 -24.54 3.07 4.71
C TYR A 18 -25.24 3.49 6.01
N ILE A 19 -25.73 4.72 6.09
CA ILE A 19 -26.53 5.19 7.22
C ILE A 19 -27.78 5.84 6.65
N GLU A 20 -28.84 5.04 6.55
CA GLU A 20 -30.19 5.52 6.27
C GLU A 20 -30.90 5.56 7.62
N ILE A 21 -31.14 6.75 8.16
CA ILE A 21 -31.95 6.92 9.37
C ILE A 21 -33.40 6.98 8.90
N THR A 22 -34.02 5.82 8.77
CA THR A 22 -35.46 5.71 8.54
C THR A 22 -36.19 6.04 9.85
N PRO A 23 -37.16 6.97 9.87
CA PRO A 23 -37.88 7.35 11.09
C PRO A 23 -38.68 6.21 11.74
N ASP A 24 -39.03 5.16 10.98
CA ASP A 24 -39.96 4.12 11.41
C ASP A 24 -39.31 2.72 11.28
N ASP A 25 -38.53 2.37 12.30
CA ASP A 25 -38.21 1.02 12.77
C ASP A 25 -38.02 -0.13 11.74
N VAL A 26 -37.08 0.03 10.79
CA VAL A 26 -36.37 -1.11 10.19
C VAL A 26 -34.90 -0.74 10.05
N THR A 27 -34.04 -1.32 10.89
CA THR A 27 -32.59 -1.22 10.75
C THR A 27 -32.15 -1.92 9.47
N VAL A 28 -32.02 -1.19 8.36
CA VAL A 28 -31.41 -1.71 7.14
C VAL A 28 -29.90 -1.81 7.37
N ILE A 29 -29.46 -2.97 7.86
CA ILE A 29 -28.04 -3.32 7.86
C ILE A 29 -27.67 -3.58 6.40
N LYS A 30 -27.16 -2.56 5.73
CA LYS A 30 -26.80 -2.66 4.31
C LYS A 30 -25.67 -3.67 4.15
N GLU A 31 -25.98 -4.82 3.57
CA GLU A 31 -25.09 -5.96 3.37
C GLU A 31 -23.78 -5.54 2.69
N TRP A 32 -22.67 -6.18 3.08
CA TRP A 32 -21.38 -5.95 2.43
C TRP A 32 -21.47 -6.40 0.96
N ASN A 33 -21.25 -5.46 0.05
CA ASN A 33 -21.24 -5.74 -1.38
C ASN A 33 -20.05 -6.66 -1.72
N THR A 34 -20.31 -7.84 -2.30
CA THR A 34 -19.29 -8.81 -2.75
C THR A 34 -18.22 -8.16 -3.63
N ILE A 35 -18.61 -7.21 -4.49
CA ILE A 35 -17.70 -6.45 -5.35
C ILE A 35 -16.73 -5.59 -4.51
N THR A 36 -17.22 -5.02 -3.40
CA THR A 36 -16.40 -4.26 -2.45
C THR A 36 -15.39 -5.13 -1.73
N ILE A 37 -15.82 -6.32 -1.29
CA ILE A 37 -14.92 -7.26 -0.63
C ILE A 37 -13.79 -7.67 -1.59
N ILE A 38 -14.12 -8.07 -2.82
CA ILE A 38 -13.12 -8.46 -3.83
C ILE A 38 -12.16 -7.31 -4.13
N PHE A 39 -12.68 -6.09 -4.29
CA PHE A 39 -11.85 -4.92 -4.57
C PHE A 39 -10.86 -4.61 -3.43
N ILE A 40 -11.29 -4.69 -2.18
CA ILE A 40 -10.41 -4.51 -1.01
C ILE A 40 -9.31 -5.57 -0.99
N LEU A 41 -9.65 -6.84 -1.25
CA LEU A 41 -8.69 -7.94 -1.29
C LEU A 41 -7.62 -7.74 -2.37
N LEU A 42 -8.03 -7.36 -3.59
CA LEU A 42 -7.08 -7.07 -4.67
C LEU A 42 -6.14 -5.91 -4.31
N ASN A 43 -6.66 -4.86 -3.68
CA ASN A 43 -5.83 -3.74 -3.23
C ASN A 43 -4.84 -4.15 -2.14
N ALA A 44 -5.25 -5.00 -1.18
CA ALA A 44 -4.36 -5.53 -0.17
C ALA A 44 -3.23 -6.35 -0.78
N LEU A 45 -3.53 -7.19 -1.79
CA LEU A 45 -2.52 -7.97 -2.50
C LEU A 45 -1.53 -7.08 -3.26
N ILE A 46 -2.03 -6.05 -3.98
CA ILE A 46 -1.18 -5.08 -4.68
C ILE A 46 -0.33 -4.29 -3.69
N TRP A 47 -0.89 -3.90 -2.55
CA TRP A 47 -0.15 -3.22 -1.49
C TRP A 47 0.98 -4.10 -0.96
N LEU A 48 0.71 -5.37 -0.69
CA LEU A 48 1.71 -6.34 -0.24
C LEU A 48 2.82 -6.52 -1.29
N ALA A 49 2.46 -6.67 -2.58
CA ALA A 49 3.44 -6.75 -3.66
C ALA A 49 4.34 -5.51 -3.73
N ASN A 50 3.75 -4.31 -3.60
CA ASN A 50 4.51 -3.06 -3.56
C ASN A 50 5.45 -2.98 -2.34
N PHE A 51 4.98 -3.42 -1.18
CA PHE A 51 5.79 -3.50 0.04
C PHE A 51 7.00 -4.41 -0.17
N THR A 52 6.78 -5.61 -0.71
CA THR A 52 7.84 -6.59 -0.99
C THR A 52 8.87 -6.06 -1.98
N VAL A 53 8.44 -5.42 -3.07
CA VAL A 53 9.36 -4.85 -4.07
C VAL A 53 10.21 -3.72 -3.46
N ARG A 54 9.61 -2.85 -2.64
CA ARG A 54 10.34 -1.77 -1.95
C ARG A 54 11.33 -2.32 -0.94
N ALA A 55 10.95 -3.34 -0.18
CA ALA A 55 11.84 -4.02 0.76
C ALA A 55 13.04 -4.64 0.05
N ARG A 56 12.82 -5.33 -1.09
CA ARG A 56 13.91 -5.84 -1.95
C ARG A 56 14.85 -4.72 -2.42
N ARG A 57 14.32 -3.62 -2.95
CA ARG A 57 15.16 -2.50 -3.41
C ARG A 57 15.97 -1.84 -2.29
N LEU A 58 15.43 -1.77 -1.07
CA LEU A 58 16.18 -1.30 0.09
C LEU A 58 17.31 -2.28 0.46
N HIS A 59 17.03 -3.57 0.41
CA HIS A 59 17.99 -4.63 0.67
C HIS A 59 19.15 -4.60 -0.35
N ASP A 60 18.86 -4.45 -1.65
CA ASP A 60 19.84 -4.32 -2.73
C ASP A 60 20.77 -3.10 -2.56
N ARG A 61 20.31 -2.08 -1.84
CA ARG A 61 21.09 -0.86 -1.52
C ARG A 61 21.84 -0.95 -0.19
N ASN A 62 21.84 -2.12 0.45
CA ASN A 62 22.42 -2.37 1.77
C ASN A 62 21.74 -1.61 2.93
N HIS A 63 20.45 -1.26 2.79
CA HIS A 63 19.63 -0.72 3.88
C HIS A 63 18.80 -1.84 4.54
N SER A 64 18.39 -1.64 5.80
CA SER A 64 17.48 -2.55 6.48
C SER A 64 16.04 -2.28 6.03
N ASN A 65 15.17 -3.30 6.03
CA ASN A 65 13.76 -3.16 5.64
C ASN A 65 13.00 -2.16 6.54
N TRP A 66 13.48 -1.93 7.76
CA TRP A 66 12.96 -0.92 8.69
C TRP A 66 12.96 0.50 8.12
N TRP A 67 13.75 0.80 7.09
CA TRP A 67 13.71 2.07 6.39
C TRP A 67 12.34 2.39 5.79
N ILE A 68 11.49 1.38 5.50
CA ILE A 68 10.10 1.61 5.07
C ILE A 68 9.32 2.48 6.08
N LEU A 69 9.66 2.43 7.38
CA LEU A 69 9.01 3.27 8.38
C LEU A 69 9.22 4.77 8.14
N PHE A 70 10.19 5.19 7.33
CA PHE A 70 10.33 6.59 6.93
C PHE A 70 9.12 7.10 6.15
N TYR A 71 8.31 6.24 5.51
CA TYR A 71 7.03 6.67 4.95
C TYR A 71 6.05 7.23 6.00
N LEU A 72 6.26 6.97 7.30
CA LEU A 72 5.49 7.57 8.40
C LEU A 72 5.83 9.05 8.62
N ILE A 73 7.01 9.49 8.17
CA ILE A 73 7.42 10.90 8.23
C ILE A 73 7.02 11.58 6.91
N PRO A 74 6.02 12.47 6.92
CA PRO A 74 5.52 13.09 5.70
C PRO A 74 6.60 13.97 5.06
N VAL A 75 6.58 14.07 3.73
CA VAL A 75 7.53 14.82 2.90
C VAL A 75 8.96 14.28 2.99
N VAL A 76 9.66 14.49 4.11
CA VAL A 76 11.10 14.19 4.26
C VAL A 76 11.37 12.69 4.12
N GLY A 77 10.63 11.85 4.83
CA GLY A 77 10.86 10.41 4.77
C GLY A 77 10.50 9.81 3.41
N THR A 78 9.50 10.39 2.73
CA THR A 78 9.14 10.03 1.35
C THR A 78 10.27 10.38 0.38
N ILE A 79 10.87 11.56 0.50
CA ILE A 79 12.01 12.00 -0.32
C ILE A 79 13.22 11.09 -0.11
N ILE A 80 13.58 10.77 1.14
CA ILE A 80 14.70 9.88 1.47
C ILE A 80 14.52 8.52 0.81
N ILE A 81 13.33 7.92 0.94
CA ILE A 81 13.06 6.61 0.35
C ILE A 81 13.02 6.70 -1.18
N PHE A 82 12.42 7.74 -1.75
CA PHE A 82 12.36 7.94 -3.20
C PHE A 82 13.76 7.99 -3.82
N ILE A 83 14.65 8.83 -3.25
CA ILE A 83 16.06 8.91 -3.68
C ILE A 83 16.73 7.54 -3.55
N THR A 84 16.53 6.86 -2.43
CA THR A 84 17.13 5.53 -2.17
C THR A 84 16.67 4.47 -3.17
N LEU A 85 15.41 4.53 -3.62
CA LEU A 85 14.82 3.56 -4.55
C LEU A 85 15.29 3.76 -6.00
N ILE A 86 15.64 4.98 -6.41
CA ILE A 86 16.07 5.28 -7.80
C ILE A 86 17.58 5.06 -7.99
N LEU A 87 18.37 5.24 -6.93
CA LEU A 87 19.81 5.05 -7.01
C LEU A 87 20.20 3.58 -7.31
N PRO A 88 21.38 3.35 -7.91
CA PRO A 88 21.85 2.01 -8.27
C PRO A 88 22.09 1.13 -7.04
N SER A 89 21.92 -0.18 -7.19
CA SER A 89 22.21 -1.19 -6.17
C SER A 89 23.69 -1.16 -5.77
N LYS A 90 23.99 -1.64 -4.56
CA LYS A 90 25.38 -1.80 -4.10
C LYS A 90 25.84 -3.22 -4.38
N GLN A 91 27.07 -3.38 -4.89
CA GLN A 91 27.67 -4.70 -5.11
C GLN A 91 28.04 -5.37 -3.78
N ASN A 92 28.64 -4.61 -2.86
CA ASN A 92 29.03 -5.11 -1.55
C ASN A 92 27.92 -4.81 -0.53
N THR A 93 27.11 -5.82 -0.22
CA THR A 93 26.00 -5.72 0.73
C THR A 93 26.31 -6.51 2.00
N ARG A 94 25.64 -6.20 3.11
CA ARG A 94 25.77 -6.95 4.37
C ARG A 94 25.18 -8.37 4.29
N TRP A 95 24.48 -8.68 3.21
CA TRP A 95 23.69 -9.89 3.05
C TRP A 95 24.52 -10.94 2.31
N PRO A 96 24.40 -12.24 2.65
CA PRO A 96 25.24 -13.27 2.07
C PRO A 96 25.12 -13.38 0.54
N VAL A 97 23.96 -13.02 0.00
CA VAL A 97 23.67 -13.05 -1.43
C VAL A 97 23.12 -11.71 -1.86
N ASN A 98 23.72 -11.14 -2.90
CA ASN A 98 23.18 -9.96 -3.56
C ASN A 98 22.13 -10.38 -4.58
N GLN A 99 20.89 -9.89 -4.42
CA GLN A 99 19.77 -10.26 -5.28
C GLN A 99 19.79 -9.58 -6.66
N ALA A 100 20.77 -8.68 -6.89
CA ALA A 100 21.03 -8.10 -8.20
C ALA A 100 21.94 -8.97 -9.08
N ASP A 101 22.67 -9.92 -8.48
CA ASP A 101 23.66 -10.76 -9.16
C ASP A 101 23.10 -12.15 -9.56
N ILE A 102 21.80 -12.38 -9.30
CA ILE A 102 21.05 -13.62 -9.61
C ILE A 102 20.07 -13.35 -10.75
#